data_AF-A0A8T1QCC6-F1
#
_entry.id   AF-A0A8T1QCC6-F1
#
_cell.length_a   1.000
_cell.length_b   1.000
_cell.length_c   1.000
_cell.angle_alpha   90.00
_cell.angle_beta   90.00
_cell.angle_gamma   90.00
#
_symmetry.space_group_name_H-M   'P 1'
#
loop_
_entity.id
_entity.type
_entity.pdbx_description
1 polymer ?
#
loop_
_entity_poly.entity_id
_entity_poly.type
_entity_poly.pdbx_seq_one_letter_code
_entity_poly.pdbx_strand_id
1 'polypeptide(L)'
;MQQVIERHDLHSGRNLDKTNQPQSVELQLENTTCTLLSKEIVEKTHELRKMKGEELQGLNVDELQELEQLLHASLGRVSKTKNEIFIKEISALKWKRDKMMDENQQLRQMENLLNVEAHLLGQGQPSELVTNICSSADPPHQDLHTSDTSLRLG
;
A
#
# COMPACT_ATOMS: atom_id res chain seq x y z
N MET A 1 15.26 28.12 -57.15
CA MET A 1 14.25 27.34 -56.40
C MET A 1 13.44 26.43 -57.32
N GLN A 2 13.00 26.90 -58.50
CA GLN A 2 12.31 26.08 -59.52
C GLN A 2 13.05 24.79 -59.90
N GLN A 3 14.37 24.89 -60.16
CA GLN A 3 15.21 23.74 -60.55
C GLN A 3 15.47 22.72 -59.43
N VAL A 4 15.13 23.04 -58.18
CA VAL A 4 15.24 22.11 -57.05
C VAL A 4 13.95 21.29 -56.93
N ILE A 5 12.81 21.94 -57.15
CA ILE A 5 11.48 21.31 -57.19
C ILE A 5 11.39 20.35 -58.39
N GLU A 6 11.81 20.80 -59.58
CA GLU A 6 11.80 19.99 -60.80
C GLU A 6 12.72 18.75 -60.71
N ARG A 7 13.85 18.87 -60.01
CA ARG A 7 14.72 17.71 -59.71
C ARG A 7 14.08 16.73 -58.74
N HIS A 8 13.27 17.21 -57.79
CA HIS A 8 12.55 16.35 -56.85
C HIS A 8 11.41 15.60 -57.55
N ASP A 9 10.73 16.23 -58.50
CA ASP A 9 9.65 15.62 -59.30
C ASP A 9 10.19 14.52 -60.25
N LEU A 10 11.37 14.73 -60.85
CA LEU A 10 12.06 13.70 -61.65
C LEU A 10 12.51 12.48 -60.82
N HIS A 11 12.82 12.68 -59.54
CA HIS A 11 13.19 11.59 -58.64
C HIS A 11 11.96 10.93 -58.01
N SER A 12 10.88 11.67 -57.80
CA SER A 12 9.59 11.16 -57.31
C SER A 12 8.89 10.29 -58.36
N GLY A 13 8.89 10.73 -59.63
CA GLY A 13 8.30 9.98 -60.74
C GLY A 13 9.03 8.66 -61.08
N ARG A 14 10.33 8.54 -60.77
CA ARG A 14 11.10 7.30 -60.97
C ARG A 14 10.97 6.30 -59.82
N ASN A 15 10.45 6.70 -58.67
CA ASN A 15 10.21 5.81 -57.52
C ASN A 15 8.77 5.28 -57.45
N LEU A 16 7.87 5.70 -58.36
CA LEU A 16 6.54 5.09 -58.47
C LEU A 16 6.60 3.61 -58.89
N ASP A 17 7.69 3.22 -59.56
CA ASP A 17 8.02 1.84 -59.93
C ASP A 17 8.67 1.03 -58.78
N LYS A 18 8.81 1.62 -57.58
CA LYS A 18 9.26 0.94 -56.35
C LYS A 18 8.14 0.66 -55.35
N THR A 19 6.89 0.72 -55.80
CA THR A 19 5.76 0.17 -55.03
C THR A 19 5.85 -1.36 -54.84
N ASN A 20 6.83 -2.01 -55.48
CA ASN A 20 7.19 -3.42 -55.29
C ASN A 20 8.60 -3.61 -54.70
N GLN A 21 9.11 -2.71 -53.86
CA GLN A 21 10.30 -3.07 -53.07
C GLN A 21 9.86 -4.06 -51.99
N PRO A 22 10.36 -5.31 -51.97
CA PRO A 22 10.01 -6.25 -50.91
C PRO A 22 10.43 -5.61 -49.59
N GLN A 23 9.45 -5.39 -48.73
CA GLN A 23 9.65 -4.92 -47.37
C GLN A 23 10.76 -5.78 -46.76
N SER A 24 11.79 -5.15 -46.18
CA SER A 24 12.94 -5.87 -45.61
C SER A 24 12.42 -7.04 -44.76
N VAL A 25 12.98 -8.23 -44.95
CA VAL A 25 12.58 -9.46 -44.24
C VAL A 25 12.58 -9.23 -42.72
N GLU A 26 13.51 -8.41 -42.24
CA GLU A 26 13.60 -7.97 -40.84
C GLU A 26 12.39 -7.15 -40.39
N LEU A 27 11.93 -6.19 -41.20
CA LEU A 27 10.73 -5.39 -40.90
C LEU A 27 9.45 -6.23 -40.97
N GLN A 28 9.39 -7.21 -41.87
CA GLN A 28 8.26 -8.15 -41.92
C GLN A 28 8.23 -9.03 -40.67
N LEU A 29 9.40 -9.55 -40.26
CA LEU A 29 9.53 -10.37 -39.05
C LEU A 29 9.17 -9.56 -37.79
N GLU A 30 9.64 -8.32 -37.68
CA GLU A 30 9.31 -7.43 -36.57
C GLU A 30 7.80 -7.15 -36.51
N ASN A 31 7.17 -6.88 -37.65
CA ASN A 31 5.72 -6.67 -37.71
C ASN A 31 4.95 -7.94 -37.31
N THR A 32 5.36 -9.13 -37.80
CA THR A 32 4.74 -10.40 -37.38
C THR A 32 4.87 -10.62 -35.87
N THR A 33 6.05 -10.35 -35.30
CA THR A 33 6.30 -10.47 -33.87
C THR A 33 5.41 -9.50 -33.07
N CYS A 34 5.31 -8.25 -33.52
CA CYS A 34 4.44 -7.25 -32.91
C CYS A 34 2.97 -7.67 -32.93
N THR A 35 2.49 -8.23 -34.05
CA THR A 35 1.10 -8.72 -34.13
C THR A 35 0.84 -9.90 -33.19
N LEU A 36 1.81 -10.81 -33.02
CA LEU A 36 1.70 -11.93 -32.09
C LEU A 36 1.65 -11.47 -30.63
N LEU A 37 2.55 -10.56 -30.25
CA LEU A 37 2.58 -9.99 -28.90
C LEU A 37 1.30 -9.19 -28.59
N SER A 38 0.82 -8.40 -29.55
CA SER A 38 -0.43 -7.66 -29.41
C SER A 38 -1.62 -8.60 -29.17
N LYS A 39 -1.69 -9.70 -29.93
CA LYS A 39 -2.71 -10.74 -29.73
C LYS A 39 -2.60 -11.38 -28.34
N GLU A 40 -1.40 -11.74 -27.89
CA GLU A 40 -1.17 -12.32 -26.56
C GLU A 40 -1.61 -11.37 -25.44
N ILE A 41 -1.32 -10.07 -25.56
CA ILE A 41 -1.77 -9.07 -24.58
C ILE A 41 -3.29 -9.03 -24.50
N VAL A 42 -3.98 -9.05 -25.64
CA VAL A 42 -5.45 -9.06 -25.68
C VAL A 42 -6.00 -10.32 -25.02
N GLU A 43 -5.45 -11.49 -25.34
CA GLU A 43 -5.83 -12.77 -24.75
C GLU A 43 -5.61 -12.79 -23.23
N LYS A 44 -4.44 -12.35 -22.77
CA LYS A 44 -4.11 -12.27 -21.33
C LYS A 44 -4.98 -11.26 -20.60
N THR A 45 -5.30 -10.14 -21.24
CA THR A 45 -6.22 -9.13 -20.67
C THR A 45 -7.62 -9.72 -20.48
N HIS A 46 -8.10 -10.50 -21.45
CA HIS A 46 -9.38 -11.17 -21.37
C HIS A 46 -9.39 -12.29 -20.31
N GLU A 47 -8.30 -13.07 -20.22
CA GLU A 47 -8.12 -14.08 -19.16
C GLU A 47 -8.16 -13.44 -17.76
N LEU A 48 -7.44 -12.34 -17.56
CA LEU A 48 -7.47 -11.57 -16.30
C LEU A 48 -8.87 -11.05 -15.97
N ARG A 49 -9.61 -10.61 -16.98
CA ARG A 49 -10.99 -10.13 -16.82
C ARG A 49 -11.92 -11.27 -16.37
N LYS A 50 -11.82 -12.45 -16.98
CA LYS A 50 -12.51 -13.66 -16.51
C LYS A 50 -12.18 -14.00 -15.06
N MET A 51 -10.90 -13.97 -14.69
CA MET A 51 -10.48 -14.19 -13.30
C MET A 51 -11.06 -13.16 -12.30
N LYS A 52 -11.44 -11.97 -12.76
CA LYS A 52 -12.14 -10.96 -11.95
C LYS A 52 -13.66 -11.18 -11.87
N GLY A 53 -14.20 -12.15 -12.61
CA GLY A 53 -15.64 -12.41 -12.72
C GLY A 53 -16.34 -11.55 -13.78
N GLU A 54 -15.57 -10.91 -14.67
CA GLU A 54 -16.07 -10.12 -15.78
C GLU A 54 -16.03 -10.96 -17.09
N GLU A 55 -16.88 -10.67 -18.08
CA GLU A 55 -16.89 -11.37 -19.40
C GLU A 55 -16.99 -12.91 -19.31
N LEU A 56 -17.83 -13.40 -18.41
CA LEU A 56 -18.09 -14.83 -18.23
C LEU A 56 -19.08 -15.40 -19.28
N GLN A 57 -19.75 -14.54 -20.04
CA GLN A 57 -20.69 -14.96 -21.08
C GLN A 57 -19.95 -15.80 -22.14
N GLY A 58 -20.49 -16.97 -22.46
CA GLY A 58 -19.91 -17.88 -23.44
C GLY A 58 -18.97 -18.93 -22.85
N LEU A 59 -18.64 -18.87 -21.56
CA LEU A 59 -18.03 -20.00 -20.86
C LEU A 59 -19.08 -21.09 -20.59
N ASN A 60 -18.68 -22.35 -20.75
CA ASN A 60 -19.48 -23.48 -20.34
C ASN A 60 -19.31 -23.77 -18.83
N VAL A 61 -20.09 -24.72 -18.31
CA VAL A 61 -20.09 -25.06 -16.88
C VAL A 61 -18.73 -25.60 -16.43
N ASP A 62 -18.08 -26.43 -17.24
CA ASP A 62 -16.78 -27.02 -16.90
C ASP A 62 -15.69 -25.94 -16.84
N GLU A 63 -15.67 -25.01 -17.81
CA GLU A 63 -14.73 -23.88 -17.82
C GLU A 63 -14.93 -22.94 -16.62
N LEU A 64 -16.18 -22.67 -16.24
CA LEU A 64 -16.48 -21.90 -15.03
C LEU A 64 -16.00 -22.63 -13.78
N GLN A 65 -16.20 -23.94 -13.71
CA GLN A 65 -15.77 -24.75 -12.58
C GLN A 65 -14.23 -24.80 -12.46
N GLU A 66 -13.50 -24.89 -13.58
CA GLU A 66 -12.04 -24.78 -13.59
C GLU A 66 -11.56 -23.42 -13.08
N LEU A 67 -12.22 -22.34 -13.52
CA LEU A 67 -11.92 -20.98 -13.06
C LEU A 67 -12.15 -20.84 -11.55
N GLU A 68 -13.28 -21.36 -11.04
CA GLU A 68 -13.59 -21.37 -9.62
C GLU A 68 -12.55 -22.15 -8.81
N GLN A 69 -12.13 -23.32 -9.27
CA GLN A 69 -11.10 -24.12 -8.61
C GLN A 69 -9.77 -23.38 -8.53
N LEU A 70 -9.34 -22.74 -9.62
CA LEU A 70 -8.10 -21.97 -9.66
C LEU A 70 -8.16 -20.76 -8.72
N LEU A 71 -9.26 -20.02 -8.73
CA LEU A 71 -9.48 -18.86 -7.86
C LEU A 71 -9.56 -19.28 -6.39
N HIS A 72 -10.28 -20.36 -6.08
CA HIS A 72 -10.38 -20.88 -4.72
C HIS A 72 -9.01 -21.30 -4.18
N ALA A 73 -8.24 -22.08 -4.96
CA ALA A 73 -6.90 -22.53 -4.56
C ALA A 73 -5.93 -21.36 -4.36
N SER A 74 -5.95 -20.37 -5.25
CA SER A 74 -5.09 -19.18 -5.15
C SER A 74 -5.47 -18.28 -3.97
N LEU A 75 -6.76 -18.04 -3.76
CA LEU A 75 -7.28 -17.31 -2.60
C LEU A 75 -6.91 -18.00 -1.28
N GLY A 76 -6.99 -19.33 -1.24
CA GLY A 76 -6.55 -20.13 -0.10
C GLY A 76 -5.09 -19.88 0.25
N ARG A 77 -4.19 -19.87 -0.74
CA ARG A 77 -2.76 -19.55 -0.52
C ARG A 77 -2.55 -18.13 -0.02
N VAL A 78 -3.20 -17.14 -0.63
CA VAL A 78 -3.10 -15.72 -0.22
C VAL A 78 -3.58 -15.54 1.22
N SER A 79 -4.72 -16.16 1.56
CA SER A 79 -5.32 -16.08 2.89
C SER A 79 -4.42 -16.72 3.95
N LYS A 80 -3.83 -17.88 3.63
CA LYS A 80 -2.88 -18.57 4.51
C LYS A 80 -1.67 -17.69 4.80
N THR A 81 -1.03 -17.13 3.78
CA THR A 81 0.13 -16.24 3.96
C THR A 81 -0.23 -15.02 4.81
N LYS A 82 -1.37 -14.39 4.55
CA LYS A 82 -1.84 -13.24 5.33
C LYS A 82 -2.05 -13.62 6.80
N ASN A 83 -2.64 -14.79 7.06
CA ASN A 83 -2.87 -15.28 8.39
C ASN A 83 -1.58 -15.60 9.15
N GLU A 84 -0.59 -16.20 8.47
CA GLU A 84 0.75 -16.46 9.04
C GLU A 84 1.44 -15.15 9.45
N ILE A 85 1.37 -14.12 8.61
CA ILE A 85 1.89 -12.77 8.92
C ILE A 85 1.20 -12.21 10.17
N PHE A 86 -0.14 -12.27 10.24
CA PHE A 86 -0.87 -11.76 11.40
C PHE A 86 -0.57 -12.52 12.68
N ILE A 87 -0.52 -13.85 12.64
CA ILE A 87 -0.18 -14.66 13.81
C ILE A 87 1.20 -14.28 14.34
N LYS A 88 2.18 -14.08 13.45
CA LYS A 88 3.53 -13.68 13.83
C LYS A 88 3.54 -12.31 14.52
N GLU A 89 2.84 -11.33 13.96
CA GLU A 89 2.75 -9.98 14.54
C GLU A 89 2.05 -9.97 15.89
N ILE A 90 0.90 -10.66 15.99
CA ILE A 90 0.15 -10.81 17.24
C ILE A 90 1.03 -11.45 18.32
N SER A 91 1.81 -12.48 17.96
CA SER A 91 2.68 -13.18 18.90
C SER A 91 3.81 -12.27 19.39
N ALA A 92 4.43 -11.50 18.49
CA ALA A 92 5.47 -10.53 18.85
C ALA A 92 4.93 -9.45 19.80
N LEU A 93 3.73 -8.91 19.52
CA LEU A 93 3.08 -7.92 20.38
C LEU A 93 2.70 -8.50 21.75
N LYS A 94 2.16 -9.73 21.79
CA LYS A 94 1.83 -10.41 23.04
C LYS A 94 3.05 -10.60 23.93
N TRP A 95 4.17 -11.03 23.34
CA TRP A 95 5.44 -11.19 24.05
C TRP A 95 5.95 -9.85 24.60
N LYS A 96 5.91 -8.78 23.78
CA LYS A 96 6.31 -7.44 24.23
C LYS A 96 5.46 -6.95 25.38
N ARG A 97 4.14 -7.18 25.33
CA ARG A 97 3.22 -6.84 26.42
C ARG A 97 3.55 -7.62 27.70
N ASP A 98 3.79 -8.93 27.62
CA ASP A 98 4.17 -9.73 28.80
C ASP A 98 5.44 -9.18 29.45
N LYS A 99 6.48 -8.99 28.65
CA LYS A 99 7.75 -8.41 29.13
C LYS A 99 7.55 -7.06 29.82
N MET A 100 6.73 -6.18 29.23
CA MET A 100 6.45 -4.87 29.80
C MET A 100 5.64 -4.95 31.11
N MET A 101 4.71 -5.90 31.23
CA MET A 101 3.94 -6.11 32.47
C MET A 101 4.85 -6.62 33.59
N ASP A 102 5.76 -7.54 33.29
CA ASP A 102 6.73 -8.07 34.26
C ASP A 102 7.67 -6.96 34.77
N GLU A 103 8.24 -6.17 33.86
CA GLU A 103 9.09 -5.02 34.20
C GLU A 103 8.33 -3.98 35.03
N ASN A 104 7.08 -3.66 34.65
CA ASN A 104 6.24 -2.73 35.41
C ASN A 104 5.93 -3.24 36.82
N GLN A 105 5.68 -4.54 36.97
CA GLN A 105 5.44 -5.15 38.27
C GLN A 105 6.69 -5.09 39.17
N GLN A 106 7.87 -5.37 38.62
CA GLN A 106 9.13 -5.27 39.35
C GLN A 106 9.41 -3.83 39.83
N LEU A 107 9.17 -2.84 38.96
CA LEU A 107 9.33 -1.43 39.33
C LEU A 107 8.39 -1.01 40.46
N ARG A 108 7.11 -1.43 40.40
CA ARG A 108 6.14 -1.17 41.48
C ARG A 108 6.55 -1.82 42.81
N GLN A 109 7.13 -3.02 42.78
CA GLN A 109 7.65 -3.66 43.98
C GLN A 109 8.83 -2.89 44.58
N MET A 110 9.76 -2.41 43.73
CA MET A 110 10.88 -1.59 44.17
C MET A 110 10.43 -0.25 44.77
N GLU A 111 9.50 0.44 44.09
CA GLU A 111 8.90 1.68 44.59
C GLU A 111 8.26 1.49 45.96
N ASN A 112 7.48 0.42 46.14
CA ASN A 112 6.86 0.10 47.42
C ASN A 112 7.91 -0.16 48.51
N LEU A 113 8.99 -0.87 48.20
CA LEU A 113 10.07 -1.14 49.15
C LEU A 113 10.76 0.16 49.59
N LEU A 114 11.12 1.02 48.63
CA LEU A 114 11.74 2.32 48.89
C LEU A 114 10.81 3.23 49.70
N ASN A 115 9.50 3.22 49.43
CA ASN A 115 8.53 4.02 50.17
C ASN A 115 8.37 3.52 51.62
N VAL A 116 8.39 2.21 51.85
CA VAL A 116 8.39 1.62 53.21
C VAL A 116 9.67 1.98 53.96
N GLU A 117 10.83 1.91 53.30
CA GLU A 117 12.13 2.29 53.89
C GLU A 117 12.17 3.80 54.20
N ALA A 118 11.68 4.65 53.32
CA ALA A 118 11.53 6.09 53.56
C ALA A 118 10.55 6.39 54.72
N HIS A 119 9.49 5.60 54.89
CA HIS A 119 8.56 5.76 56.00
C HIS A 119 9.16 5.29 57.35
N LEU A 120 10.00 4.25 57.34
CA LEU A 120 10.75 3.75 58.51
C LEU A 120 11.88 4.71 58.92
N LEU A 121 12.63 5.25 57.97
CA LEU A 121 13.69 6.25 58.20
C LEU A 121 13.13 7.66 58.46
N GLY A 122 11.93 7.94 57.97
CA GLY A 122 11.22 9.22 58.09
C GLY A 122 10.39 9.37 59.36
N GLN A 123 10.49 8.46 60.33
CA GLN A 123 9.91 8.66 61.67
C GLN A 123 10.78 9.66 62.48
N GLY A 124 10.87 10.88 61.95
CA GLY A 124 11.68 11.99 62.42
C GLY A 124 11.13 13.32 61.89
N GLN A 125 9.90 13.65 62.33
CA GLN A 125 9.19 14.93 62.19
C GLN A 125 8.56 15.29 60.82
N PRO A 126 7.31 15.81 60.83
CA PRO A 126 6.76 16.53 59.69
C PRO A 126 7.27 17.97 59.73
N SER A 127 8.28 18.33 58.95
CA SER A 127 8.60 19.74 58.71
C SER A 127 7.70 20.27 57.59
N GLU A 128 6.86 21.22 57.98
CA GLU A 128 5.98 22.03 57.16
C GLU A 128 6.74 22.62 55.95
N LEU A 129 6.38 22.17 54.74
CA LEU A 129 6.77 22.87 53.52
C LEU A 129 5.85 24.08 53.35
N VAL A 130 6.34 25.25 53.74
CA VAL A 130 5.79 26.54 53.31
C VAL A 130 6.05 26.67 51.81
N THR A 131 5.10 26.21 51.00
CA THR A 131 5.03 26.58 49.58
C THR A 131 4.75 28.06 49.47
N ASN A 132 5.80 28.81 49.13
CA ASN A 132 5.79 30.22 48.83
C ASN A 132 4.79 30.51 47.70
N ILE A 133 3.79 31.31 48.02
CA ILE A 133 2.76 31.81 47.12
C ILE A 133 3.42 32.89 46.25
N CYS A 134 3.42 32.72 44.94
CA CYS A 134 3.59 33.83 44.01
C CYS A 134 2.46 33.82 42.98
N SER A 135 1.74 34.93 42.97
CA SER A 135 0.44 35.19 42.37
C SER A 135 0.39 35.02 40.84
N SER A 136 -0.69 34.41 40.35
CA SER A 136 -1.42 34.97 39.20
C SER A 136 -2.92 34.83 39.45
N ALA A 137 -3.60 35.97 39.47
CA ALA A 137 -5.04 36.05 39.64
C ALA A 137 -5.81 35.51 38.43
N ASP A 138 -7.00 34.97 38.74
CA ASP A 138 -8.27 34.90 37.99
C ASP A 138 -8.81 33.55 37.45
N PRO A 139 -10.16 33.35 37.49
CA PRO A 139 -10.82 32.08 37.85
C PRO A 139 -11.30 31.24 36.65
N PRO A 140 -11.84 30.01 36.87
CA PRO A 140 -12.28 29.15 35.80
C PRO A 140 -13.68 29.56 35.32
N HIS A 141 -13.79 30.03 34.07
CA HIS A 141 -15.07 30.10 33.38
C HIS A 141 -15.25 28.85 32.51
N GLN A 142 -16.31 28.12 32.86
CA GLN A 142 -16.89 26.99 32.16
C GLN A 142 -17.35 27.38 30.74
N ASP A 143 -17.34 26.37 29.88
CA ASP A 143 -18.17 26.19 28.68
C ASP A 143 -17.98 27.17 27.51
N LEU A 144 -17.35 26.68 26.44
CA LEU A 144 -18.02 26.65 25.13
C LEU A 144 -17.35 25.67 24.16
N HIS A 145 -18.14 24.70 23.70
CA HIS A 145 -17.92 23.94 22.48
C HIS A 145 -17.67 24.88 21.29
N THR A 146 -16.51 24.78 20.64
CA THR A 146 -16.35 25.22 19.25
C THR A 146 -15.45 24.26 18.49
N SER A 147 -16.07 23.20 17.98
CA SER A 147 -15.52 22.42 16.87
C SER A 147 -15.47 23.31 15.64
N ASP A 148 -14.28 23.59 15.12
CA ASP A 148 -14.13 24.23 13.80
C ASP A 148 -13.37 23.31 12.86
N THR A 149 -14.14 22.48 12.16
CA THR A 149 -13.77 21.90 10.87
C THR A 149 -14.23 22.87 9.78
N SER A 150 -13.30 23.59 9.15
CA SER A 150 -13.58 24.38 7.95
C SER A 150 -12.45 24.24 6.93
N LEU A 151 -12.75 23.60 5.80
CA LEU A 151 -11.93 23.52 4.59
C LEU A 151 -11.98 24.86 3.83
N ARG A 152 -10.85 25.34 3.30
CA ARG A 152 -10.82 26.25 2.14
C ARG A 152 -9.87 25.66 1.09
N LEU A 153 -10.47 25.24 -0.02
CA LEU A 153 -9.77 24.96 -1.27
C LEU A 153 -9.22 26.28 -1.81
N GLY A 154 -7.93 26.29 -2.13
CA GLY A 154 -7.26 27.25 -2.99
C GLY A 154 -6.67 26.48 -4.16
#